data_AF-A0A6V7TLV5-F1
#
_entry.id   AF-A0A6V7TLV5-F1
#
_cell.length_a   1.000
_cell.length_b   1.000
_cell.length_c   1.000
_cell.angle_alpha   90.00
_cell.angle_beta   90.00
_cell.angle_gamma   90.00
#
_symmetry.space_group_name_H-M   'P 1'
#
loop_
_entity.id
_entity.type
_entity.pdbx_description
1 polymer ?
#
loop_
_entity_poly.entity_id
_entity_poly.type
_entity_poly.pdbx_seq_one_letter_code
_entity_poly.pdbx_strand_id
1 'polypeptide(L)'
;MSFVLRFLCLSGRRPFPNSSRGLQGIKTIHFMGTLWPDNDGRFIGFGQPMLQDGQNELILTSSMFMFRANLSLKLLFVDNRLMEISGYSHQKLLDNTLYKFVFPNDLSQVTEMHQIALNQGHSQSKYFRLLNIKGGNFWINCNLYLINFGRLNINFEPQFLIGVCYIVR
;
A
#
# COMPACT_ATOMS: atom_id res chain seq x y z
N MET A 1 19.59 1.14 -3.42
CA MET A 1 19.00 -0.22 -3.45
C MET A 1 17.79 -0.27 -2.54
N SER A 2 16.79 -1.06 -2.92
CA SER A 2 15.58 -1.32 -2.11
C SER A 2 15.22 -2.80 -2.14
N PHE A 3 14.92 -3.39 -0.99
CA PHE A 3 14.52 -4.80 -0.88
C PHE A 3 13.64 -5.02 0.36
N VAL A 4 12.93 -6.15 0.39
CA VAL A 4 12.01 -6.50 1.47
C VAL A 4 12.51 -7.72 2.21
N LEU A 5 12.49 -7.67 3.55
CA LEU A 5 12.84 -8.79 4.41
C LEU A 5 11.72 -9.07 5.42
N ARG A 6 11.62 -10.33 5.84
CA ARG A 6 10.69 -10.78 6.87
C ARG A 6 11.45 -11.06 8.16
N PHE A 7 11.09 -10.38 9.24
CA PHE A 7 11.73 -10.47 10.54
C PHE A 7 10.77 -11.05 11.57
N LEU A 8 11.26 -11.89 12.48
CA LEU A 8 10.52 -12.23 13.69
C LEU A 8 10.49 -11.01 14.62
N CYS A 9 9.31 -10.50 14.90
CA CYS A 9 9.02 -9.42 15.82
C CYS A 9 8.47 -10.01 17.12
N LEU A 10 9.17 -9.74 18.22
CA LEU A 10 8.82 -10.21 19.57
C LEU A 10 7.96 -9.21 20.36
N SER A 11 7.52 -8.11 19.73
CA SER A 11 6.75 -7.06 20.42
C SER A 11 5.33 -7.56 20.71
N GLY A 12 5.04 -7.77 22.00
CA GLY A 12 3.87 -8.49 22.49
C GLY A 12 2.52 -7.79 22.34
N ARG A 13 1.51 -8.57 21.93
CA ARG A 13 0.17 -8.52 22.53
C ARG A 13 0.03 -9.78 23.39
N ARG A 14 -0.50 -9.64 24.61
CA ARG A 14 -0.79 -10.80 25.47
C ARG A 14 -1.68 -11.79 24.69
N PRO A 15 -1.43 -13.10 24.79
CA PRO A 15 -2.26 -14.07 24.09
C PRO A 15 -3.68 -14.00 24.66
N PHE A 16 -4.67 -13.76 23.80
CA PHE A 16 -6.05 -14.13 24.14
C PHE A 16 -6.10 -15.66 24.24
N PRO A 17 -6.73 -16.22 25.28
CA PRO A 17 -6.86 -17.66 25.40
C PRO A 17 -7.77 -18.12 24.26
N ASN A 18 -7.20 -18.84 23.28
CA ASN A 18 -7.84 -19.58 22.16
C ASN A 18 -7.43 -19.19 20.72
N SER A 19 -6.44 -18.32 20.47
CA SER A 19 -5.90 -18.18 19.11
C SER A 19 -4.75 -19.16 18.85
N SER A 20 -4.97 -20.13 17.95
CA SER A 20 -3.97 -21.08 17.46
C SER A 20 -2.63 -20.40 17.13
N ARG A 21 -1.52 -21.01 17.56
CA ARG A 21 -0.13 -20.59 17.31
C ARG A 21 0.22 -20.63 15.82
N GLY A 22 -0.31 -19.70 15.03
CA GLY A 22 0.02 -19.54 13.62
C GLY A 22 0.58 -18.16 13.35
N LEU A 23 1.86 -18.07 12.98
CA LEU A 23 2.49 -16.90 12.31
C LEU A 23 2.42 -15.52 13.00
N GLN A 24 1.87 -15.41 14.20
CA GLN A 24 1.90 -14.19 14.99
C GLN A 24 3.35 -13.86 15.35
N GLY A 25 3.90 -12.82 14.72
CA GLY A 25 5.22 -12.30 15.06
C GLY A 25 6.07 -11.95 13.86
N ILE A 26 5.91 -12.56 12.69
CA ILE A 26 6.77 -12.19 11.55
C ILE A 26 6.29 -10.86 10.98
N LYS A 27 7.09 -9.79 11.06
CA LYS A 27 6.86 -8.48 10.43
C LYS A 27 7.66 -8.33 9.14
N THR A 28 7.00 -7.85 8.09
CA THR A 28 7.66 -7.48 6.83
C THR A 28 8.20 -6.06 6.93
N ILE A 29 9.48 -5.86 6.59
CA ILE A 29 10.14 -4.55 6.61
C ILE A 29 10.75 -4.27 5.24
N HIS A 30 10.44 -3.10 4.69
CA HIS A 30 11.04 -2.60 3.47
C HIS A 30 12.29 -1.78 3.80
N PHE A 31 13.43 -2.15 3.23
CA PHE A 31 14.71 -1.47 3.42
C PHE A 31 15.04 -0.62 2.20
N MET A 32 15.47 0.61 2.47
CA MET A 32 15.98 1.55 1.47
C MET A 32 17.34 2.07 1.91
N GLY A 33 18.32 2.07 1.01
CA GLY A 33 19.67 2.49 1.36
C GLY A 33 20.70 2.28 0.25
N THR A 34 21.98 2.38 0.61
CA THR A 34 23.12 2.22 -0.29
C THR A 34 24.12 1.21 0.28
N LEU A 35 24.87 0.58 -0.62
CA LEU A 35 26.07 -0.14 -0.21
C LEU A 35 27.13 0.87 0.21
N TRP A 36 27.87 0.50 1.23
CA TRP A 36 29.01 1.26 1.70
C TRP A 36 30.12 1.25 0.64
N PRO A 37 30.81 2.37 0.38
CA PRO A 37 31.74 2.49 -0.74
C PRO A 37 32.91 1.51 -0.70
N ASP A 38 33.30 1.04 0.49
CA ASP A 38 34.54 0.27 0.70
C ASP A 38 34.50 -1.17 0.16
N ASN A 39 33.53 -1.53 -0.70
CA ASN A 39 33.36 -2.87 -1.30
C ASN A 39 33.23 -4.05 -0.32
N ASP A 40 33.19 -3.81 0.99
CA ASP A 40 33.01 -4.80 2.05
C ASP A 40 31.58 -5.39 2.13
N GLY A 41 30.69 -5.06 1.18
CA GLY A 41 29.31 -5.56 1.14
C GLY A 41 28.40 -5.04 2.26
N ARG A 42 28.84 -4.03 3.03
CA ARG A 42 28.03 -3.41 4.09
C ARG A 42 26.92 -2.56 3.45
N PHE A 43 25.73 -2.63 4.01
CA PHE A 43 24.58 -1.82 3.59
C PHE A 43 24.21 -0.85 4.70
N ILE A 44 24.02 0.42 4.34
CA ILE A 44 23.48 1.44 5.24
C ILE A 44 22.15 1.95 4.67
N GLY A 45 21.14 2.00 5.53
CA GLY A 45 19.80 2.37 5.12
C GLY A 45 18.84 2.44 6.29
N PHE A 46 17.58 2.70 5.98
CA PHE A 46 16.49 2.68 6.95
C PHE A 46 15.47 1.62 6.55
N GLY A 47 14.82 1.04 7.56
CA GLY A 47 13.78 0.02 7.40
C GLY A 47 12.43 0.55 7.84
N GLN A 48 11.42 0.46 6.97
CA GLN A 48 10.05 0.84 7.29
C GLN A 48 9.17 -0.42 7.46
N PRO A 49 8.49 -0.60 8.61
CA PRO A 49 7.57 -1.72 8.79
C PRO A 49 6.37 -1.56 7.83
N MET A 50 6.03 -2.65 7.16
CA MET A 50 4.86 -2.70 6.27
C MET A 50 3.63 -3.18 7.03
N LEU A 51 2.46 -2.75 6.57
CA LEU A 51 1.19 -3.18 7.15
C LEU A 51 0.99 -4.67 6.91
N GLN A 52 0.50 -5.37 7.92
CA GLN A 52 0.23 -6.80 7.85
C GLN A 52 -1.26 -7.06 7.93
N ASP A 53 -1.69 -8.12 7.25
CA ASP A 53 -3.04 -8.66 7.33
C ASP A 53 -3.49 -8.80 8.79
N GLY A 54 -4.64 -8.21 9.12
CA GLY A 54 -5.27 -8.31 10.45
C GLY A 54 -4.93 -7.20 11.45
N GLN A 55 -4.17 -6.16 11.07
CA GLN A 55 -4.08 -4.93 11.86
C GLN A 55 -5.31 -4.04 11.57
N ASN A 56 -6.33 -4.12 12.42
CA ASN A 56 -7.61 -3.41 12.25
C ASN A 56 -7.55 -1.89 12.47
N GLU A 57 -6.41 -1.32 12.87
CA GLU A 57 -6.32 0.08 13.26
C GLU A 57 -5.16 0.77 12.53
N LEU A 58 -5.50 1.41 11.41
CA LEU A 58 -4.59 2.31 10.72
C LEU A 58 -4.96 3.74 11.11
N ILE A 59 -4.17 4.34 12.00
CA ILE A 59 -4.35 5.74 12.38
C ILE A 59 -3.83 6.61 11.23
N LEU A 60 -4.76 7.10 10.40
CA LEU A 60 -4.44 8.01 9.32
C LEU A 60 -4.17 9.40 9.90
N THR A 61 -3.03 9.99 9.53
CA THR A 61 -2.77 11.41 9.79
C THR A 61 -3.46 12.26 8.73
N SER A 62 -3.60 13.57 8.96
CA SER A 62 -4.27 14.51 8.04
C SER A 62 -3.65 14.61 6.63
N SER A 63 -2.43 14.07 6.47
CA SER A 63 -1.69 14.00 5.22
C SER A 63 -1.73 12.61 4.59
N MET A 64 -2.65 11.74 5.02
CA MET A 64 -2.85 10.40 4.50
C MET A 64 -4.30 10.17 4.11
N PHE A 65 -4.52 9.24 3.18
CA PHE A 65 -5.85 8.72 2.85
C PHE A 65 -5.74 7.25 2.47
N MET A 66 -6.86 6.53 2.53
CA MET A 66 -6.96 5.14 2.12
C MET A 66 -7.96 4.96 0.99
N PHE A 67 -7.73 3.96 0.14
CA PHE A 67 -8.74 3.46 -0.78
C PHE A 67 -8.74 1.93 -0.80
N ARG A 68 -9.87 1.35 -1.19
CA ARG A 68 -10.01 -0.07 -1.54
C ARG A 68 -10.34 -0.16 -3.02
N ALA A 69 -9.72 -1.11 -3.71
CA ALA A 69 -9.97 -1.36 -5.12
C ALA A 69 -10.08 -2.86 -5.42
N ASN A 70 -10.68 -3.21 -6.55
CA ASN A 70 -10.58 -4.58 -7.07
C ASN A 70 -9.19 -4.82 -7.69
N LEU A 71 -8.95 -6.03 -8.20
CA LEU A 71 -7.69 -6.42 -8.86
C LEU A 71 -7.37 -5.65 -10.15
N SER A 72 -8.31 -4.87 -10.68
CA SER A 72 -8.11 -4.00 -11.84
C SER A 72 -7.88 -2.54 -11.45
N LEU A 73 -7.65 -2.26 -10.16
CA LEU A 73 -7.60 -0.92 -9.57
C LEU A 73 -8.88 -0.08 -9.77
N LYS A 74 -10.04 -0.71 -9.99
CA LYS A 74 -11.35 -0.03 -9.90
C LYS A 74 -11.65 0.25 -8.44
N LEU A 75 -11.91 1.51 -8.13
CA LEU A 75 -12.15 1.96 -6.76
C LEU A 75 -13.49 1.43 -6.25
N LEU A 76 -13.46 0.83 -5.06
CA LEU A 76 -14.63 0.28 -4.35
C LEU A 76 -14.96 1.09 -3.10
N PHE A 77 -13.94 1.70 -2.50
CA PHE A 77 -14.06 2.61 -1.38
C PHE A 77 -12.94 3.65 -1.47
N VAL A 78 -13.25 4.88 -1.09
CA VAL A 78 -12.29 5.99 -1.00
C VAL A 78 -12.59 6.80 0.24
N ASP A 79 -11.52 7.13 0.97
CA ASP A 79 -11.60 8.03 2.12
C ASP A 79 -12.01 9.46 1.68
N ASN A 80 -12.74 10.16 2.54
CA ASN A 80 -13.25 11.51 2.29
C ASN A 80 -12.13 12.50 1.97
N ARG A 81 -10.95 12.27 2.54
CA ARG A 81 -9.77 13.12 2.33
C ARG A 81 -9.35 13.20 0.86
N LEU A 82 -9.47 12.11 0.11
CA LEU A 82 -9.16 12.13 -1.32
C LEU A 82 -10.16 13.00 -2.09
N MET A 83 -11.44 12.97 -1.70
CA MET A 83 -12.48 13.80 -2.32
C MET A 83 -12.23 15.29 -2.06
N GLU A 84 -11.87 15.65 -0.82
CA GLU A 84 -11.56 17.04 -0.46
C GLU A 84 -10.41 17.62 -1.28
N ILE A 85 -9.34 16.85 -1.46
CA ILE A 85 -8.12 17.34 -2.13
C ILE A 85 -8.25 17.30 -3.65
N SER A 86 -8.82 16.23 -4.20
CA SER A 86 -8.97 16.08 -5.65
C SER A 86 -10.18 16.82 -6.22
N GLY A 87 -11.18 17.12 -5.39
CA GLY A 87 -12.44 17.73 -5.77
C GLY A 87 -13.40 16.81 -6.53
N TYR A 88 -13.05 15.54 -6.76
CA TYR A 88 -13.95 14.57 -7.40
C TYR A 88 -15.07 14.14 -6.46
N SER A 89 -16.26 13.91 -7.03
CA SER A 89 -17.36 13.30 -6.30
C SER A 89 -17.07 11.83 -5.99
N HIS A 90 -17.63 11.32 -4.90
CA HIS A 90 -17.50 9.91 -4.50
C HIS A 90 -17.86 8.96 -5.64
N GLN A 91 -19.01 9.21 -6.29
CA GLN A 91 -19.50 8.41 -7.41
C GLN A 91 -18.50 8.40 -8.57
N LYS A 92 -17.92 9.56 -8.93
CA LYS A 92 -16.95 9.63 -10.03
C LYS A 92 -15.71 8.79 -9.75
N LEU A 93 -15.24 8.78 -8.50
CA LEU A 93 -14.10 7.96 -8.08
C LEU A 93 -14.44 6.46 -8.18
N LEU A 94 -15.56 6.02 -7.61
CA LEU A 94 -15.96 4.60 -7.60
C LEU A 94 -16.26 4.02 -9.00
N ASP A 95 -16.74 4.85 -9.92
CA ASP A 95 -17.07 4.40 -11.27
C ASP A 95 -15.82 4.19 -12.15
N ASN A 96 -14.63 4.59 -11.69
CA ASN A 96 -13.41 4.58 -12.48
C ASN A 96 -12.28 3.80 -11.80
N THR A 97 -11.25 3.48 -12.60
CA THR A 97 -9.99 2.95 -12.09
C THR A 97 -9.09 4.06 -11.62
N LEU A 98 -8.19 3.77 -10.68
CA LEU A 98 -7.18 4.71 -10.20
C LEU A 98 -6.39 5.34 -11.36
N TYR A 99 -6.09 4.55 -12.41
CA TYR A 99 -5.40 5.01 -13.62
C TYR A 99 -6.03 6.25 -14.26
N LYS A 100 -7.36 6.42 -14.17
CA LYS A 100 -8.04 7.58 -14.75
C LYS A 100 -7.63 8.91 -14.11
N PHE A 101 -7.19 8.85 -12.85
CA PHE A 101 -6.82 10.01 -12.04
C PHE A 101 -5.31 10.22 -11.97
N VAL A 102 -4.50 9.28 -12.48
CA VAL A 102 -3.05 9.37 -12.50
C VAL A 102 -2.60 10.30 -13.62
N PHE A 103 -1.60 11.13 -13.35
CA PHE A 103 -0.99 11.97 -14.38
C PHE A 103 -0.36 11.09 -15.49
N PRO A 104 -0.57 11.38 -16.78
CA PRO A 104 -0.20 10.46 -17.87
C PRO A 104 1.25 9.96 -17.84
N ASN A 105 2.21 10.84 -17.53
CA ASN A 105 3.63 10.47 -17.49
C ASN A 105 3.98 9.51 -16.34
N ASP A 106 3.10 9.38 -15.35
CA ASP A 106 3.31 8.56 -14.16
C ASP A 106 2.56 7.21 -14.25
N LEU A 107 1.84 6.95 -15.35
CA LEU A 107 1.05 5.72 -15.53
C LEU A 107 1.91 4.45 -15.55
N SER A 108 3.10 4.50 -16.15
CA SER A 108 4.00 3.34 -16.24
C SER A 108 4.44 2.86 -14.86
N GLN A 109 4.85 3.78 -13.98
CA GLN A 109 5.27 3.43 -12.62
C GLN A 109 4.10 2.95 -11.74
N VAL A 110 2.89 3.48 -11.94
CA VAL A 110 1.70 2.98 -11.22
C VAL A 110 1.34 1.57 -11.70
N THR A 111 1.48 1.30 -13.00
CA THR A 111 1.26 -0.04 -13.57
C THR A 111 2.28 -1.05 -13.03
N GLU A 112 3.56 -0.67 -12.96
CA GLU A 112 4.61 -1.50 -12.35
C GLU A 112 4.30 -1.79 -10.88
N MET A 113 3.96 -0.75 -10.10
CA MET A 113 3.57 -0.87 -8.69
C MET A 113 2.36 -1.81 -8.52
N HIS A 114 1.37 -1.72 -9.40
CA HIS A 114 0.21 -2.61 -9.40
C HIS A 114 0.58 -4.07 -9.69
N GLN A 115 1.40 -4.33 -10.72
CA GLN A 115 1.85 -5.68 -11.06
C GLN A 115 2.67 -6.31 -9.94
N ILE A 116 3.55 -5.54 -9.30
CA ILE A 116 4.32 -6.01 -8.14
C ILE A 116 3.39 -6.40 -6.99
N ALA A 117 2.36 -5.60 -6.69
CA ALA A 117 1.41 -5.93 -5.62
C ALA A 117 0.64 -7.23 -5.92
N LEU A 118 0.21 -7.44 -7.17
CA LEU A 118 -0.49 -8.66 -7.56
C LEU A 118 0.40 -9.90 -7.46
N ASN A 119 1.68 -9.78 -7.80
CA ASN A 119 2.62 -10.90 -7.81
C ASN A 119 3.22 -11.21 -6.43
N GLN A 120 3.52 -10.18 -5.63
CA GLN A 120 4.26 -10.28 -4.36
C GLN A 120 3.38 -10.07 -3.13
N GLY A 121 2.09 -9.75 -3.33
CA GLY A 121 1.14 -9.47 -2.26
C GLY A 121 1.20 -8.03 -1.72
N HIS A 122 2.24 -7.27 -2.05
CA HIS A 122 2.41 -5.88 -1.62
C HIS A 122 3.37 -5.14 -2.56
N SER A 123 3.26 -3.82 -2.58
CA SER A 123 4.22 -2.95 -3.27
C SER A 123 4.22 -1.54 -2.67
N GLN A 124 5.28 -0.81 -2.92
CA GLN A 124 5.39 0.61 -2.61
C GLN A 124 5.63 1.38 -3.91
N SER A 125 4.87 2.44 -4.12
CA SER A 125 5.05 3.31 -5.28
C SER A 125 6.25 4.24 -5.09
N LYS A 126 6.79 4.74 -6.19
CA LYS A 126 7.52 6.02 -6.19
C LYS A 126 6.53 7.18 -6.03
N TYR A 127 7.02 8.40 -5.91
CA TYR A 127 6.14 9.57 -5.94
C TYR A 127 5.46 9.68 -7.32
N PHE A 128 4.13 9.80 -7.31
CA PHE A 128 3.33 10.00 -8.52
C PHE A 128 2.26 11.05 -8.30
N ARG A 129 1.76 11.60 -9.40
CA ARG A 129 0.76 12.68 -9.37
C ARG A 129 -0.64 12.15 -9.59
N LEU A 130 -1.57 12.64 -8.78
CA LEU A 130 -3.00 12.56 -9.04
C LEU A 130 -3.52 13.90 -9.55
N LEU A 131 -4.48 13.83 -10.48
CA LEU A 131 -5.14 14.99 -11.08
C LEU A 131 -6.20 15.56 -10.14
N ASN A 132 -6.40 16.87 -10.22
CA ASN A 132 -7.50 17.58 -9.56
C ASN A 132 -8.57 17.96 -10.58
N ILE A 133 -9.85 17.89 -10.20
CA ILE A 133 -10.98 18.29 -11.05
C ILE A 133 -10.90 19.77 -11.48
N LYS A 134 -10.36 20.65 -10.62
CA LYS A 134 -10.21 22.09 -10.86
C LYS A 134 -8.97 22.43 -11.68
N GLY A 135 -8.22 21.42 -12.15
CA GLY A 135 -6.92 21.59 -12.80
C GLY A 135 -5.76 21.49 -11.81
N GLY A 136 -4.58 21.14 -12.33
CA GLY A 136 -3.40 20.85 -11.54
C GLY A 136 -3.31 19.40 -11.06
N ASN A 137 -2.35 19.15 -10.18
CA ASN A 137 -2.06 17.84 -9.63
C ASN A 137 -1.43 17.95 -8.24
N PHE A 138 -1.43 16.85 -7.50
CA PHE A 138 -0.76 16.73 -6.21
C PHE A 138 0.04 15.44 -6.14
N TRP A 139 1.17 15.50 -5.45
CA TRP A 139 2.10 14.39 -5.31
C TRP A 139 1.68 13.46 -4.18
N ILE A 140 1.74 12.16 -4.45
CA ILE A 140 1.48 11.13 -3.45
C ILE A 140 2.51 10.01 -3.53
N ASN A 141 2.66 9.33 -2.39
CA ASN A 141 3.31 8.03 -2.29
C ASN A 141 2.31 7.04 -1.73
N CYS A 142 2.17 5.86 -2.34
CA CYS A 142 1.21 4.86 -1.90
C CYS A 142 1.87 3.50 -1.65
N ASN A 143 1.47 2.87 -0.56
CA ASN A 143 1.66 1.45 -0.35
C ASN A 143 0.40 0.71 -0.77
N LEU A 144 0.56 -0.35 -1.54
CA LEU A 144 -0.53 -1.17 -2.05
C LEU A 144 -0.40 -2.58 -1.50
N TYR A 145 -1.49 -3.13 -0.95
CA TYR A 145 -1.52 -4.44 -0.32
C TYR A 145 -2.63 -5.27 -0.94
N LEU A 146 -2.28 -6.48 -1.39
CA LEU A 146 -3.24 -7.47 -1.86
C LEU A 146 -3.74 -8.27 -0.66
N ILE A 147 -5.03 -8.16 -0.40
CA ILE A 147 -5.70 -8.88 0.68
C ILE A 147 -6.39 -10.12 0.10
N ASN A 148 -5.94 -11.29 0.55
CA ASN A 148 -6.54 -12.57 0.21
C ASN A 148 -7.31 -13.09 1.42
N PHE A 149 -8.63 -13.20 1.31
CA PHE A 149 -9.40 -13.96 2.27
C PHE A 149 -9.23 -15.46 1.96
N GLY A 150 -8.55 -16.20 2.82
CA GLY A 150 -8.50 -17.67 2.78
C GLY A 150 -7.11 -18.27 2.59
N ARG A 151 -6.66 -19.03 3.60
CA ARG A 151 -5.62 -20.08 3.45
C ARG A 151 -6.23 -21.49 3.42
N LEU A 152 -7.55 -21.62 3.53
CA LEU A 152 -8.27 -22.89 3.56
C LEU A 152 -9.60 -22.69 2.80
N ASN A 153 -9.90 -23.59 1.87
CA ASN A 153 -11.12 -23.72 1.05
C ASN A 153 -11.23 -23.02 -0.33
N ILE A 154 -10.97 -23.80 -1.38
CA ILE A 154 -11.75 -24.19 -2.58
C ILE A 154 -12.81 -23.24 -3.24
N ASN A 155 -13.11 -22.05 -2.72
CA ASN A 155 -14.02 -21.10 -3.40
C ASN A 155 -13.33 -19.76 -3.68
N PHE A 156 -13.67 -19.13 -4.81
CA PHE A 156 -13.17 -17.83 -5.26
C PHE A 156 -13.50 -16.72 -4.25
N GLU A 157 -12.68 -16.59 -3.21
CA GLU A 157 -12.83 -15.54 -2.20
C GLU A 157 -12.45 -14.17 -2.78
N PRO A 158 -13.12 -13.08 -2.36
CA PRO A 158 -12.93 -11.76 -2.96
C PRO A 158 -11.55 -11.20 -2.62
N GLN A 159 -10.69 -11.13 -3.62
CA GLN A 159 -9.41 -10.43 -3.53
C GLN A 159 -9.60 -8.94 -3.81
N PHE A 160 -9.02 -8.10 -2.97
CA PHE A 160 -9.02 -6.66 -3.16
C PHE A 160 -7.67 -6.07 -2.78
N LEU A 161 -7.41 -4.91 -3.36
CA LEU A 161 -6.25 -4.10 -3.07
C LEU A 161 -6.64 -3.03 -2.05
N ILE A 162 -5.82 -2.85 -1.02
CA ILE A 162 -5.88 -1.71 -0.11
C ILE A 162 -4.70 -0.80 -0.43
N GLY A 163 -4.99 0.46 -0.78
CA GLY A 163 -4.00 1.50 -0.97
C GLY A 163 -3.96 2.45 0.22
N VAL A 164 -2.80 2.64 0.82
CA VAL A 164 -2.54 3.63 1.87
C VAL A 164 -1.59 4.67 1.31
N CYS A 165 -2.08 5.89 1.16
CA CYS A 165 -1.38 6.94 0.44
C CYS A 165 -1.05 8.11 1.36
N TYR A 166 0.17 8.62 1.22
CA TYR A 166 0.65 9.86 1.84
C TYR A 166 0.67 10.97 0.79
N ILE A 167 0.13 12.14 1.16
CA ILE A 167 0.11 13.34 0.34
C ILE A 167 1.36 14.16 0.66
N VAL A 168 2.14 14.47 -0.37
CA VAL A 168 3.31 15.33 -0.27
C VAL A 168 2.86 16.76 -0.52
N ARG A 169 3.09 17.63 0.47
CA ARG A 169 2.91 19.09 0.34
C ARG A 169 4.17 19.75 -0.19
#